data_AF-A0A511N3I9-F1
#
_entry.id   AF-A0A511N3I9-F1
#
_cell.length_a   1.000
_cell.length_b   1.000
_cell.length_c   1.000
_cell.angle_alpha   90.00
_cell.angle_beta   90.00
_cell.angle_gamma   90.00
#
_symmetry.space_group_name_H-M   'P 1'
#
loop_
_entity.id
_entity.type
_entity.pdbx_description
1 polymer ?
#
loop_
_entity_poly.entity_id
_entity_poly.type
_entity_poly.pdbx_seq_one_letter_code
_entity_poly.pdbx_strand_id
1 'polypeptide(L)'
;MDNLNSEPRETIKVLGRHVYRGPHLYGKTPMIHIKLDLGPLASSTTHSLPGFVAKLLSLLPSLQQHPGASGTPGGLVQQLQQGMPITQLLQVLAMELQCLAGSQVQLAPIRPPLPSSTASHVLYPYAEERLGLLAGWFALRMVHHLLPAEFQGIRGSSRLIPSDVSPRAEFDDPLDVEGDIRVLNRIFRRYGLGPTTRSLVDEARNRGIPWMRLDDQSLVQLGYGRHQHRIRGDLPHFKPRSRKCQRQGPHQAVAGEIQRACPQRKSGLFAGRGPGGRRGPRVPTGVQTTGRQPRQGHHPAPDGHRGGDQSL
;
A
#
# COMPACT_ATOMS: atom_id res chain seq x y z
N MET A 1 -26.14 -5.32 -42.68
CA MET A 1 -25.23 -4.20 -42.36
C MET A 1 -25.39 -3.99 -40.88
N ASP A 2 -24.52 -4.60 -40.10
CA ASP A 2 -24.79 -4.81 -38.69
C ASP A 2 -24.56 -3.53 -37.90
N ASN A 3 -25.60 -3.15 -37.16
CA ASN A 3 -25.61 -1.97 -36.33
C ASN A 3 -24.78 -2.29 -35.07
N LEU A 4 -23.45 -2.16 -35.18
CA LEU A 4 -22.52 -2.29 -34.07
C LEU A 4 -22.70 -1.09 -33.14
N ASN A 5 -23.77 -1.15 -32.34
CA ASN A 5 -23.94 -0.36 -31.14
C ASN A 5 -22.87 -0.81 -30.14
N SER A 6 -21.66 -0.32 -30.33
CA SER A 6 -20.48 -0.61 -29.52
C SER A 6 -20.60 0.11 -28.18
N GLU A 7 -21.49 -0.40 -27.34
CA GLU A 7 -21.55 -0.07 -25.91
C GLU A 7 -20.12 -0.13 -25.34
N PRO A 8 -19.67 0.91 -24.59
CA PRO A 8 -18.35 0.90 -23.99
C PRO A 8 -18.25 -0.29 -23.03
N ARG A 9 -17.43 -1.28 -23.40
CA ARG A 9 -17.27 -2.51 -22.63
C ARG A 9 -16.71 -2.15 -21.26
N GLU A 10 -17.56 -2.20 -20.23
CA GLU A 10 -17.19 -1.91 -18.84
C GLU A 10 -16.08 -2.84 -18.36
N THR A 11 -14.83 -2.42 -18.53
CA THR A 11 -13.70 -3.32 -18.37
C THR A 11 -13.20 -3.36 -16.93
N ILE A 12 -13.20 -2.23 -16.22
CA ILE A 12 -12.77 -2.14 -14.82
C ILE A 12 -13.94 -1.74 -13.93
N LYS A 13 -14.24 -2.51 -12.87
CA LYS A 13 -15.25 -2.15 -11.86
C LYS A 13 -14.64 -2.17 -10.48
N VAL A 14 -14.71 -1.05 -9.77
CA VAL A 14 -14.28 -0.97 -8.37
C VAL A 14 -15.39 -1.56 -7.49
N LEU A 15 -15.22 -2.83 -7.12
CA LEU A 15 -16.17 -3.58 -6.29
C LEU A 15 -16.24 -3.02 -4.87
N GLY A 16 -15.11 -2.56 -4.34
CA GLY A 16 -15.06 -1.89 -3.03
C GLY A 16 -13.64 -1.60 -2.54
N ARG A 17 -13.56 -0.92 -1.40
CA ARG A 17 -12.31 -0.65 -0.68
C ARG A 17 -12.43 -0.98 0.80
N HIS A 18 -11.32 -1.34 1.41
CA HIS A 18 -11.14 -1.41 2.86
C HIS A 18 -9.84 -0.68 3.24
N VAL A 19 -9.85 0.00 4.38
CA VAL A 19 -8.64 0.62 4.95
C VAL A 19 -8.34 -0.07 6.27
N TYR A 20 -7.20 -0.75 6.34
CA TYR A 20 -6.68 -1.38 7.54
C TYR A 20 -5.78 -0.38 8.26
N ARG A 21 -6.22 0.11 9.44
CA ARG A 21 -5.48 1.09 10.27
C ARG A 21 -4.49 0.46 11.26
N GLY A 22 -4.38 -0.87 11.23
CA GLY A 22 -3.52 -1.69 12.10
C GLY A 22 -3.46 -3.12 11.54
N PRO A 23 -3.01 -4.12 12.33
CA PRO A 23 -2.89 -5.50 11.88
C PRO A 23 -4.20 -6.09 11.32
N HIS A 24 -4.09 -6.87 10.25
CA HIS A 24 -5.20 -7.42 9.47
C HIS A 24 -4.86 -8.80 8.87
N LEU A 25 -5.82 -9.42 8.18
CA LEU A 25 -5.70 -10.77 7.62
C LEU A 25 -4.47 -10.95 6.71
N TYR A 26 -4.05 -9.89 6.01
CA TYR A 26 -2.98 -9.95 5.01
C TYR A 26 -1.62 -9.44 5.54
N GLY A 27 -1.56 -8.78 6.70
CA GLY A 27 -0.31 -8.20 7.19
C GLY A 27 -0.42 -7.46 8.52
N LYS A 28 0.72 -6.99 9.05
CA LYS A 28 0.79 -6.23 10.31
C LYS A 28 0.80 -4.70 10.12
N THR A 29 1.17 -4.25 8.92
CA THR A 29 1.27 -2.83 8.56
C THR A 29 -0.09 -2.28 8.12
N PRO A 30 -0.44 -1.01 8.42
CA PRO A 30 -1.60 -0.35 7.86
C PRO A 30 -1.58 -0.34 6.32
N MET A 31 -2.71 -0.69 5.70
CA MET A 31 -2.82 -0.88 4.25
C MET A 31 -4.20 -0.51 3.71
N ILE A 32 -4.23 -0.04 2.46
CA ILE A 32 -5.45 0.03 1.65
C ILE A 32 -5.56 -1.26 0.86
N HIS A 33 -6.79 -1.77 0.78
CA HIS A 33 -7.15 -2.92 -0.03
C HIS A 33 -8.30 -2.53 -0.96
N ILE A 34 -8.06 -2.58 -2.26
CA ILE A 34 -9.05 -2.35 -3.31
C ILE A 34 -9.42 -3.71 -3.92
N LYS A 35 -10.71 -3.96 -4.06
CA LYS A 35 -11.28 -5.08 -4.81
C LYS A 35 -11.74 -4.57 -6.17
N LEU A 36 -11.22 -5.18 -7.23
CA LEU A 36 -11.52 -4.85 -8.62
C LEU A 36 -12.12 -6.07 -9.31
N ASP A 37 -13.12 -5.86 -10.15
CA ASP A 37 -13.34 -6.71 -11.30
C ASP A 37 -12.55 -6.08 -12.46
N LEU A 38 -11.68 -6.87 -13.08
CA LEU A 38 -10.86 -6.46 -14.22
C LEU A 38 -11.39 -7.05 -15.55
N GLY A 39 -12.43 -7.90 -15.49
CA GLY A 39 -12.99 -8.56 -16.67
C GLY A 39 -11.90 -9.14 -17.58
N PRO A 40 -11.89 -8.81 -18.89
CA PRO A 40 -10.86 -9.24 -19.84
C PRO A 40 -9.40 -8.87 -19.46
N LEU A 41 -9.18 -7.79 -18.68
CA LEU A 41 -7.83 -7.40 -18.25
C LEU A 41 -7.25 -8.33 -17.18
N ALA A 42 -8.06 -9.20 -16.55
CA ALA A 42 -7.57 -10.10 -15.51
C ALA A 42 -6.52 -11.11 -16.01
N SER A 43 -6.57 -11.49 -17.29
CA SER A 43 -5.56 -12.33 -17.97
C SER A 43 -4.47 -11.52 -18.68
N SER A 44 -4.59 -10.19 -18.72
CA SER A 44 -3.64 -9.31 -19.40
C SER A 44 -2.46 -8.92 -18.49
N THR A 45 -1.33 -8.64 -19.11
CA THR A 45 -0.12 -8.11 -18.44
C THR A 45 0.40 -6.88 -19.17
N THR A 46 1.32 -6.14 -18.56
CA THR A 46 1.92 -4.95 -19.19
C THR A 46 2.64 -5.23 -20.51
N HIS A 47 3.10 -6.47 -20.76
CA HIS A 47 3.69 -6.89 -22.02
C HIS A 47 2.64 -7.18 -23.10
N SER A 48 1.45 -7.67 -22.73
CA SER A 48 0.37 -7.96 -23.69
C SER A 48 -0.36 -6.71 -24.19
N LEU A 49 0.03 -5.51 -23.75
CA LEU A 49 -0.61 -4.24 -24.07
C LEU A 49 0.34 -3.37 -24.95
N PRO A 50 0.08 -3.26 -26.27
CA PRO A 50 1.00 -2.59 -27.20
C PRO A 50 1.35 -1.15 -26.81
N GLY A 51 2.65 -0.86 -26.71
CA GLY A 51 3.17 0.48 -26.38
C GLY A 51 2.90 0.95 -24.94
N PHE A 52 2.21 0.18 -24.11
CA PHE A 52 1.79 0.56 -22.75
C PHE A 52 3.00 0.94 -21.86
N VAL A 53 4.02 0.08 -21.81
CA VAL A 53 5.21 0.29 -20.98
C VAL A 53 5.98 1.55 -21.39
N ALA A 54 6.11 1.81 -22.70
CA ALA A 54 6.80 3.00 -23.19
C ALA A 54 6.07 4.29 -22.78
N LYS A 55 4.74 4.34 -22.98
CA LYS A 55 3.91 5.49 -22.57
C LYS A 55 3.94 5.70 -21.05
N LEU A 56 3.91 4.61 -20.27
CA LEU A 56 3.99 4.68 -18.81
C LEU A 56 5.33 5.30 -18.36
N LEU A 57 6.45 4.85 -18.92
CA LEU A 57 7.79 5.34 -18.56
C LEU A 57 8.07 6.76 -19.05
N SER A 58 7.36 7.26 -20.09
CA SER A 58 7.40 8.68 -20.46
C SER A 58 6.56 9.56 -19.53
N LEU A 59 5.46 9.05 -18.99
CA LEU A 59 4.59 9.78 -18.05
C LEU A 59 5.13 9.79 -16.61
N LEU A 60 5.81 8.72 -16.18
CA LEU A 60 6.36 8.59 -14.83
C LEU A 60 7.83 8.12 -14.88
N PRO A 61 8.79 9.01 -15.25
CA PRO A 61 10.19 8.62 -15.45
C PRO A 61 10.89 8.06 -14.20
N SER A 62 10.40 8.36 -12.99
CA SER A 62 10.96 7.83 -11.74
C SER A 62 10.93 6.29 -11.67
N LEU A 63 9.96 5.66 -12.32
CA LEU A 63 9.86 4.20 -12.46
C LEU A 63 11.09 3.57 -13.12
N GLN A 64 11.85 4.33 -13.92
CA GLN A 64 13.06 3.84 -14.59
C GLN A 64 14.18 3.50 -13.60
N GLN A 65 14.21 4.12 -12.42
CA GLN A 65 15.17 3.83 -11.36
C GLN A 65 14.59 2.93 -10.26
N HIS A 66 13.26 2.70 -10.27
CA HIS A 66 12.59 1.92 -9.24
C HIS A 66 13.11 0.46 -9.22
N PRO A 67 13.53 -0.07 -8.06
CA PRO A 67 14.27 -1.33 -8.00
C PRO A 67 13.41 -2.59 -8.24
N GLY A 68 12.08 -2.43 -8.27
CA GLY A 68 11.15 -3.54 -8.46
C GLY A 68 11.27 -4.60 -7.36
N ALA A 69 10.88 -5.83 -7.67
CA ALA A 69 11.01 -6.97 -6.75
C ALA A 69 12.43 -7.58 -6.73
N SER A 70 13.27 -7.29 -7.73
CA SER A 70 14.66 -7.79 -7.79
C SER A 70 15.60 -7.05 -6.82
N GLY A 71 15.23 -5.84 -6.39
CA GLY A 71 16.07 -5.00 -5.52
C GLY A 71 17.24 -4.33 -6.24
N THR A 72 17.34 -4.48 -7.56
CA THR A 72 18.39 -3.88 -8.41
C THR A 72 17.86 -2.60 -9.08
N PRO A 73 18.62 -1.49 -9.16
CA PRO A 73 18.17 -0.27 -9.85
C PRO A 73 17.63 -0.57 -11.26
N GLY A 74 16.46 -0.01 -11.57
CA GLY A 74 15.74 -0.27 -12.83
C GLY A 74 15.09 -1.65 -12.97
N GLY A 75 15.16 -2.51 -11.96
CA GLY A 75 14.54 -3.85 -11.96
C GLY A 75 13.03 -3.84 -12.24
N LEU A 76 12.33 -2.75 -11.90
CA LEU A 76 10.91 -2.60 -12.26
C LEU A 76 10.69 -2.58 -13.78
N VAL A 77 11.55 -1.90 -14.55
CA VAL A 77 11.41 -1.79 -16.01
C VAL A 77 11.47 -3.19 -16.65
N GLN A 78 12.39 -4.03 -16.18
CA GLN A 78 12.50 -5.41 -16.62
C GLN A 78 11.21 -6.20 -16.32
N GLN A 79 10.62 -6.04 -15.13
CA GLN A 79 9.34 -6.70 -14.79
C GLN A 79 8.16 -6.20 -15.64
N LEU A 80 8.11 -4.91 -15.96
CA LEU A 80 7.10 -4.34 -16.85
C LEU A 80 7.23 -4.87 -18.27
N GLN A 81 8.45 -5.03 -18.77
CA GLN A 81 8.75 -5.63 -20.08
C GLN A 81 8.47 -7.14 -20.14
N GLN A 82 8.68 -7.86 -19.04
CA GLN A 82 8.41 -9.31 -18.93
C GLN A 82 6.92 -9.65 -18.75
N GLY A 83 6.08 -8.66 -18.42
CA GLY A 83 4.64 -8.84 -18.24
C GLY A 83 4.22 -8.85 -16.78
N MET A 84 4.14 -7.67 -16.18
CA MET A 84 3.58 -7.48 -14.84
C MET A 84 2.03 -7.54 -14.88
N PRO A 85 1.37 -8.23 -13.93
CA PRO A 85 -0.09 -8.17 -13.80
C PRO A 85 -0.60 -6.76 -13.46
N ILE A 86 -1.76 -6.37 -13.98
CA ILE A 86 -2.33 -5.02 -13.79
C ILE A 86 -2.57 -4.70 -12.29
N THR A 87 -2.92 -5.70 -11.48
CA THR A 87 -3.06 -5.55 -10.02
C THR A 87 -1.75 -5.15 -9.32
N GLN A 88 -0.63 -5.74 -9.74
CA GLN A 88 0.70 -5.43 -9.22
C GLN A 88 1.18 -4.06 -9.72
N LEU A 89 0.89 -3.72 -10.98
CA LEU A 89 1.16 -2.38 -11.50
C LEU A 89 0.44 -1.30 -10.67
N LEU A 90 -0.86 -1.48 -10.39
CA LEU A 90 -1.63 -0.54 -9.59
C LEU A 90 -1.09 -0.40 -8.16
N GLN A 91 -0.61 -1.48 -7.55
CA GLN A 91 0.10 -1.44 -6.26
C GLN A 91 1.37 -0.57 -6.35
N VAL A 92 2.20 -0.77 -7.37
CA VAL A 92 3.44 0.00 -7.57
C VAL A 92 3.13 1.48 -7.82
N LEU A 93 2.21 1.80 -8.73
CA LEU A 93 1.85 3.19 -9.05
C LEU A 93 1.24 3.93 -7.83
N ALA A 94 0.34 3.28 -7.08
CA ALA A 94 -0.24 3.89 -5.89
C ALA A 94 0.79 4.13 -4.76
N MET A 95 1.90 3.38 -4.74
CA MET A 95 3.03 3.64 -3.83
C MET A 95 3.94 4.74 -4.37
N GLU A 96 4.32 4.68 -5.65
CA GLU A 96 5.20 5.66 -6.29
C GLU A 96 4.61 7.08 -6.25
N LEU A 97 3.31 7.23 -6.54
CA LEU A 97 2.60 8.51 -6.44
C LEU A 97 2.59 9.07 -5.01
N GLN A 98 2.54 8.21 -3.98
CA GLN A 98 2.70 8.66 -2.59
C GLN A 98 4.13 9.15 -2.32
N CYS A 99 5.15 8.43 -2.80
CA CYS A 99 6.55 8.83 -2.66
C CYS A 99 6.84 10.17 -3.35
N LEU A 100 6.36 10.36 -4.59
CA LEU A 100 6.48 11.62 -5.34
C LEU A 100 5.73 12.77 -4.66
N ALA A 101 4.64 12.51 -3.95
CA ALA A 101 3.97 13.48 -3.10
C ALA A 101 4.76 13.88 -1.83
N GLY A 102 5.92 13.26 -1.57
CA GLY A 102 6.80 13.50 -0.42
C GLY A 102 6.62 12.51 0.74
N SER A 103 5.82 11.47 0.56
CA SER A 103 5.65 10.38 1.52
C SER A 103 6.84 9.42 1.53
N GLN A 104 6.89 8.53 2.53
CA GLN A 104 7.77 7.38 2.52
C GLN A 104 6.93 6.13 2.81
N VAL A 105 6.57 5.42 1.75
CA VAL A 105 5.86 4.13 1.81
C VAL A 105 6.75 3.04 1.18
N GLN A 106 6.81 1.89 1.84
CA GLN A 106 7.57 0.73 1.38
C GLN A 106 6.71 -0.51 1.58
N LEU A 107 6.75 -1.43 0.61
CA LEU A 107 5.91 -2.62 0.61
C LEU A 107 6.30 -3.52 1.78
N ALA A 108 5.40 -3.69 2.74
CA ALA A 108 5.56 -4.67 3.81
C ALA A 108 5.29 -6.09 3.28
N PRO A 109 5.80 -7.15 3.93
CA PRO A 109 5.41 -8.52 3.61
C PRO A 109 3.90 -8.72 3.76
N ILE A 110 3.26 -9.20 2.69
CA ILE A 110 1.82 -9.41 2.57
C ILE A 110 1.55 -10.90 2.33
N ARG A 111 0.60 -11.46 3.08
CA ARG A 111 -0.01 -12.75 2.72
C ARG A 111 -0.94 -12.52 1.54
N PRO A 112 -0.75 -13.21 0.40
CA PRO A 112 -1.62 -13.03 -0.76
C PRO A 112 -3.07 -13.39 -0.38
N PRO A 113 -4.07 -12.67 -0.91
CA PRO A 113 -5.47 -13.10 -0.84
C PRO A 113 -5.64 -14.49 -1.45
N LEU A 114 -6.64 -15.23 -0.97
CA LEU A 114 -7.04 -16.48 -1.62
C LEU A 114 -7.48 -16.19 -3.06
N PRO A 115 -7.14 -17.04 -4.04
CA PRO A 115 -7.63 -16.90 -5.40
C PRO A 115 -9.16 -16.81 -5.42
N SER A 116 -9.68 -15.73 -6.01
CA SER A 116 -11.10 -15.54 -6.26
C SER A 116 -11.33 -15.52 -7.77
N SER A 117 -12.33 -16.24 -8.24
CA SER A 117 -12.76 -16.20 -9.64
C SER A 117 -13.46 -14.89 -10.03
N THR A 118 -13.85 -14.06 -9.05
CA THR A 118 -14.70 -12.88 -9.24
C THR A 118 -14.08 -11.56 -8.79
N ALA A 119 -12.93 -11.58 -8.10
CA ALA A 119 -12.27 -10.36 -7.64
C ALA A 119 -10.74 -10.42 -7.77
N SER A 120 -10.19 -9.42 -8.44
CA SER A 120 -8.79 -9.03 -8.38
C SER A 120 -8.54 -8.15 -7.14
N HIS A 121 -7.39 -8.35 -6.50
CA HIS A 121 -7.04 -7.70 -5.24
C HIS A 121 -5.80 -6.84 -5.39
N VAL A 122 -5.90 -5.56 -5.03
CA VAL A 122 -4.77 -4.61 -4.96
C VAL A 122 -4.59 -4.19 -3.51
N LEU A 123 -3.42 -4.45 -2.93
CA LEU A 123 -3.11 -4.09 -1.55
C LEU A 123 -1.79 -3.31 -1.49
N TYR A 124 -1.79 -2.13 -0.87
CA TYR A 124 -0.58 -1.32 -0.67
C TYR A 124 -0.61 -0.58 0.68
N PRO A 125 0.56 -0.31 1.28
CA PRO A 125 0.67 0.52 2.48
C PRO A 125 0.44 2.00 2.16
N TYR A 126 0.04 2.74 3.18
CA TYR A 126 -0.15 4.18 3.09
C TYR A 126 0.48 4.90 4.29
N ALA A 127 0.86 6.17 4.12
CA ALA A 127 1.32 7.01 5.23
C ALA A 127 0.22 7.92 5.81
N GLU A 128 -0.75 8.30 4.99
CA GLU A 128 -1.96 9.02 5.37
C GLU A 128 -3.13 8.47 4.52
N GLU A 129 -4.30 8.34 5.11
CA GLU A 129 -5.41 7.56 4.54
C GLU A 129 -5.96 8.21 3.26
N ARG A 130 -6.19 9.53 3.28
CA ARG A 130 -6.71 10.27 2.11
C ARG A 130 -5.71 10.25 0.97
N LEU A 131 -4.43 10.47 1.28
CA LEU A 131 -3.33 10.42 0.33
C LEU A 131 -3.28 9.04 -0.37
N GLY A 132 -3.28 7.96 0.40
CA GLY A 132 -3.19 6.61 -0.17
C GLY A 132 -4.40 6.23 -1.02
N LEU A 133 -5.61 6.67 -0.61
CA LEU A 133 -6.85 6.44 -1.35
C LEU A 133 -6.86 7.20 -2.68
N LEU A 134 -6.51 8.49 -2.64
CA LEU A 134 -6.44 9.34 -3.83
C LEU A 134 -5.30 8.92 -4.77
N ALA A 135 -4.16 8.46 -4.23
CA ALA A 135 -3.09 7.88 -5.05
C ALA A 135 -3.53 6.59 -5.76
N GLY A 136 -4.37 5.77 -5.13
CA GLY A 136 -5.00 4.61 -5.77
C GLY A 136 -5.99 5.00 -6.87
N TRP A 137 -6.72 6.10 -6.70
CA TRP A 137 -7.61 6.66 -7.72
C TRP A 137 -6.82 7.17 -8.94
N PHE A 138 -5.77 7.98 -8.71
CA PHE A 138 -4.88 8.44 -9.78
C PHE A 138 -4.15 7.29 -10.47
N ALA A 139 -3.70 6.26 -9.74
CA ALA A 139 -3.10 5.07 -10.34
C ALA A 139 -4.06 4.35 -11.29
N LEU A 140 -5.34 4.19 -10.92
CA LEU A 140 -6.36 3.64 -11.82
C LEU A 140 -6.61 4.54 -13.03
N ARG A 141 -6.67 5.86 -12.86
CA ARG A 141 -6.84 6.83 -13.95
C ARG A 141 -5.68 6.80 -14.94
N MET A 142 -4.45 6.74 -14.45
CA MET A 142 -3.24 6.58 -15.28
C MET A 142 -3.29 5.29 -16.08
N VAL A 143 -3.61 4.15 -15.44
CA VAL A 143 -3.73 2.87 -16.16
C VAL A 143 -4.83 2.93 -17.21
N HIS A 144 -6.02 3.42 -16.87
CA HIS A 144 -7.16 3.55 -17.80
C HIS A 144 -6.80 4.32 -19.07
N HIS A 145 -6.17 5.49 -18.94
CA HIS A 145 -5.73 6.30 -20.09
C HIS A 145 -4.63 5.66 -20.95
N LEU A 146 -3.84 4.75 -20.36
CA LEU A 146 -2.76 4.05 -21.06
C LEU A 146 -3.24 2.78 -21.76
N LEU A 147 -4.43 2.27 -21.42
CA LEU A 147 -5.01 1.09 -22.02
C LEU A 147 -5.49 1.34 -23.47
N PRO A 148 -5.45 0.32 -24.34
CA PRO A 148 -6.18 0.30 -25.61
C PRO A 148 -7.67 0.58 -25.44
N ALA A 149 -8.31 1.16 -26.46
CA ALA A 149 -9.70 1.59 -26.41
C ALA A 149 -10.69 0.46 -26.09
N GLU A 150 -10.40 -0.79 -26.50
CA GLU A 150 -11.25 -1.94 -26.17
C GLU A 150 -11.29 -2.31 -24.68
N PHE A 151 -10.37 -1.75 -23.88
CA PHE A 151 -10.26 -1.94 -22.43
C PHE A 151 -10.53 -0.65 -21.64
N GLN A 152 -10.89 0.45 -22.31
CA GLN A 152 -11.27 1.69 -21.66
C GLN A 152 -12.72 1.62 -21.18
N GLY A 153 -12.94 2.10 -19.96
CA GLY A 153 -14.24 2.08 -19.28
C GLY A 153 -14.09 1.63 -17.82
N ILE A 154 -14.40 2.54 -16.89
CA ILE A 154 -14.38 2.27 -15.45
C ILE A 154 -15.76 2.50 -14.83
N ARG A 155 -16.15 1.70 -13.84
CA ARG A 155 -17.26 2.00 -12.94
C ARG A 155 -16.85 1.98 -11.47
N GLY A 156 -17.45 2.86 -10.68
CA GLY A 156 -17.25 2.94 -9.23
C GLY A 156 -15.91 3.56 -8.79
N SER A 157 -15.12 4.18 -9.69
CA SER A 157 -13.85 4.84 -9.35
C SER A 157 -13.99 5.81 -8.17
N SER A 158 -15.09 6.57 -8.11
CA SER A 158 -15.47 7.47 -7.01
C SER A 158 -15.46 6.83 -5.62
N ARG A 159 -15.55 5.49 -5.49
CA ARG A 159 -15.39 4.78 -4.21
C ARG A 159 -14.02 4.97 -3.56
N LEU A 160 -13.00 5.31 -4.34
CA LEU A 160 -11.65 5.59 -3.85
C LEU A 160 -11.41 7.06 -3.49
N ILE A 161 -12.34 7.95 -3.84
CA ILE A 161 -12.25 9.37 -3.46
C ILE A 161 -12.62 9.48 -1.96
N PRO A 162 -11.80 10.09 -1.10
CA PRO A 162 -12.16 10.38 0.28
C PRO A 162 -13.29 11.41 0.35
N SER A 163 -14.23 11.27 1.29
CA SER A 163 -15.41 12.13 1.39
C SER A 163 -15.10 13.62 1.65
N ASP A 164 -13.91 13.93 2.14
CA ASP A 164 -13.44 15.29 2.46
C ASP A 164 -12.34 15.80 1.50
N VAL A 165 -12.08 15.09 0.40
CA VAL A 165 -11.08 15.45 -0.61
C VAL A 165 -11.58 15.15 -2.02
N SER A 166 -11.68 16.16 -2.88
CA SER A 166 -11.94 15.99 -4.31
C SER A 166 -10.65 16.05 -5.13
N PRO A 167 -10.49 15.23 -6.19
CA PRO A 167 -9.51 15.50 -7.23
C PRO A 167 -9.83 16.82 -7.93
N ARG A 168 -8.83 17.43 -8.59
CA ARG A 168 -9.05 18.67 -9.37
C ARG A 168 -9.66 18.41 -10.75
N ALA A 169 -9.36 17.25 -11.32
CA ALA A 169 -9.73 16.86 -12.67
C ALA A 169 -10.61 15.60 -12.58
N GLU A 170 -11.57 15.48 -13.49
CA GLU A 170 -12.49 14.36 -13.60
C GLU A 170 -11.78 13.09 -14.07
N PHE A 171 -12.44 11.92 -13.99
CA PHE A 171 -11.77 10.65 -14.29
C PHE A 171 -11.28 10.57 -15.74
N ASP A 172 -12.06 11.09 -16.70
CA ASP A 172 -11.78 11.03 -18.13
C ASP A 172 -11.10 12.30 -18.70
N ASP A 173 -10.74 13.25 -17.83
CA ASP A 173 -9.93 14.41 -18.23
C ASP A 173 -8.52 13.95 -18.67
N PRO A 174 -7.87 14.63 -19.64
CA PRO A 174 -6.48 14.35 -20.03
C PRO A 174 -5.51 14.29 -18.85
N LEU A 175 -4.53 13.39 -18.91
CA LEU A 175 -3.56 13.19 -17.83
C LEU A 175 -2.62 14.41 -17.64
N ASP A 176 -2.70 15.06 -16.47
CA ASP A 176 -1.68 15.97 -15.94
C ASP A 176 -1.05 15.31 -14.69
N VAL A 177 -0.12 14.38 -14.91
CA VAL A 177 0.53 13.61 -13.83
C VAL A 177 1.22 14.52 -12.81
N GLU A 178 1.83 15.62 -13.26
CA GLU A 178 2.44 16.63 -12.39
C GLU A 178 1.37 17.42 -11.61
N GLY A 179 0.22 17.71 -12.22
CA GLY A 179 -1.01 18.20 -11.56
C GLY A 179 -1.46 17.30 -10.43
N ASP A 180 -1.58 16.00 -10.71
CA ASP A 180 -2.05 14.99 -9.78
C ASP A 180 -1.07 14.83 -8.60
N ILE A 181 0.24 14.80 -8.86
CA ILE A 181 1.29 14.81 -7.83
C ILE A 181 1.21 16.08 -6.96
N ARG A 182 0.96 17.26 -7.55
CA ARG A 182 0.76 18.52 -6.78
C ARG A 182 -0.49 18.47 -5.89
N VAL A 183 -1.57 17.81 -6.34
CA VAL A 183 -2.77 17.58 -5.50
C VAL A 183 -2.41 16.65 -4.33
N LEU A 184 -1.77 15.52 -4.60
CA LEU A 184 -1.33 14.57 -3.58
C LEU A 184 -0.38 15.22 -2.56
N ASN A 185 0.59 16.03 -3.00
CA ASN A 185 1.50 16.76 -2.12
C ASN A 185 0.74 17.73 -1.20
N ARG A 186 -0.29 18.41 -1.70
CA ARG A 186 -1.14 19.30 -0.87
C ARG A 186 -1.88 18.51 0.22
N ILE A 187 -2.43 17.34 -0.11
CA ILE A 187 -3.06 16.44 0.87
C ILE A 187 -2.04 15.98 1.90
N PHE A 188 -0.86 15.53 1.47
CA PHE A 188 0.19 15.09 2.38
C PHE A 188 0.71 16.20 3.29
N ARG A 189 0.84 17.43 2.81
CA ARG A 189 1.25 18.59 3.63
C ARG A 189 0.17 19.05 4.61
N ARG A 190 -1.12 18.89 4.27
CA ARG A 190 -2.25 19.28 5.13
C ARG A 190 -2.55 18.25 6.21
N TYR A 191 -2.55 16.97 5.84
CA TYR A 191 -3.00 15.87 6.70
C TYR A 191 -1.87 14.94 7.15
N GLY A 192 -0.68 14.96 6.56
CA GLY A 192 0.43 14.11 6.99
C GLY A 192 0.97 14.48 8.38
N LEU A 193 1.67 13.54 9.03
CA LEU A 193 2.34 13.81 10.31
C LEU A 193 3.43 14.88 10.13
N GLY A 194 3.49 15.82 11.07
CA GLY A 194 4.56 16.81 11.17
C GLY A 194 5.94 16.15 11.39
N PRO A 195 7.05 16.87 11.11
CA PRO A 195 8.39 16.27 11.07
C PRO A 195 8.78 15.61 12.40
N THR A 196 8.54 16.27 13.54
CA THR A 196 8.86 15.75 14.88
C THR A 196 8.13 14.44 15.19
N THR A 197 6.80 14.40 14.96
CA THR A 197 5.99 13.20 15.16
C THR A 197 6.39 12.08 14.22
N ARG A 198 6.72 12.43 12.97
CA ARG A 198 7.17 11.48 11.96
C ARG A 198 8.47 10.80 12.37
N SER A 199 9.47 11.56 12.82
CA SER A 199 10.73 10.97 13.32
C SER A 199 10.52 10.01 14.50
N LEU A 200 9.61 10.32 15.42
CA LEU A 200 9.25 9.42 16.53
C LEU A 200 8.54 8.15 16.03
N VAL A 201 7.66 8.28 15.03
CA VAL A 201 6.93 7.16 14.41
C VAL A 201 7.84 6.25 13.58
N ASP A 202 8.76 6.84 12.82
CA ASP A 202 9.74 6.09 12.02
C ASP A 202 10.72 5.35 12.93
N GLU A 203 11.14 5.95 14.05
CA GLU A 203 11.97 5.26 15.04
C GLU A 203 11.21 4.17 15.81
N ALA A 204 9.93 4.38 16.13
CA ALA A 204 9.09 3.32 16.66
C ALA A 204 8.98 2.14 15.68
N ARG A 205 8.75 2.43 14.38
CA ARG A 205 8.74 1.42 13.30
C ARG A 205 10.08 0.70 13.18
N ASN A 206 11.21 1.40 13.26
CA ASN A 206 12.57 0.80 13.23
C ASN A 206 12.78 -0.21 14.37
N ARG A 207 12.21 0.07 15.55
CA ARG A 207 12.25 -0.82 16.73
C ARG A 207 11.18 -1.92 16.71
N GLY A 208 10.35 -2.01 15.66
CA GLY A 208 9.23 -2.94 15.59
C GLY A 208 8.09 -2.62 16.56
N ILE A 209 8.08 -1.41 17.14
CA ILE A 209 7.00 -0.94 18.02
C ILE A 209 5.80 -0.59 17.13
N PRO A 210 4.62 -1.22 17.35
CA PRO A 210 3.44 -0.90 16.57
C PRO A 210 2.98 0.51 16.89
N TRP A 211 2.41 1.20 15.91
CA TRP A 211 1.82 2.51 16.10
C TRP A 211 0.52 2.63 15.32
N MET A 212 -0.34 3.55 15.76
CA MET A 212 -1.53 3.95 15.02
C MET A 212 -1.80 5.43 15.24
N ARG A 213 -2.30 6.10 14.21
CA ARG A 213 -2.80 7.48 14.33
C ARG A 213 -4.19 7.46 14.95
N LEU A 214 -4.46 8.40 15.85
CA LEU A 214 -5.74 8.52 16.56
C LEU A 214 -6.62 9.67 16.03
N ASP A 215 -6.02 10.76 15.55
CA ASP A 215 -6.74 11.91 14.99
C ASP A 215 -5.97 12.58 13.84
N ASP A 216 -6.61 13.55 13.18
CA ASP A 216 -5.96 14.37 12.15
C ASP A 216 -4.96 15.39 12.73
N GLN A 217 -4.99 15.67 14.04
CA GLN A 217 -4.20 16.67 14.75
C GLN A 217 -2.87 16.12 15.29
N SER A 218 -2.28 15.13 14.61
CA SER A 218 -1.00 14.48 14.96
C SER A 218 -0.97 13.83 16.36
N LEU A 219 -2.12 13.37 16.89
CA LEU A 219 -2.15 12.41 17.98
C LEU A 219 -1.87 11.00 17.46
N VAL A 220 -0.83 10.39 18.01
CA VAL A 220 -0.37 9.05 17.67
C VAL A 220 -0.27 8.21 18.94
N GLN A 221 -0.68 6.95 18.85
CA GLN A 221 -0.41 5.93 19.85
C GLN A 221 0.75 5.04 19.38
N LEU A 222 1.72 4.83 20.27
CA LEU A 222 2.78 3.85 20.16
C LEU A 222 2.46 2.70 21.13
N GLY A 223 2.64 1.45 20.73
CA GLY A 223 2.34 0.28 21.55
C GLY A 223 0.84 -0.03 21.72
N TYR A 224 0.56 -1.15 22.38
CA TYR A 224 -0.78 -1.67 22.65
C TYR A 224 -0.95 -2.09 24.11
N GLY A 225 -2.19 -2.12 24.59
CA GLY A 225 -2.54 -2.58 25.94
C GLY A 225 -1.82 -1.76 27.02
N ARG A 226 -1.28 -2.46 28.04
CA ARG A 226 -0.56 -1.83 29.16
C ARG A 226 0.72 -1.06 28.76
N HIS A 227 1.22 -1.26 27.54
CA HIS A 227 2.44 -0.65 27.02
C HIS A 227 2.15 0.44 25.97
N GLN A 228 0.91 0.97 25.94
CA GLN A 228 0.54 2.05 25.05
C GLN A 228 0.99 3.41 25.58
N HIS A 229 1.63 4.20 24.74
CA HIS A 229 1.98 5.60 25.00
C HIS A 229 1.35 6.47 23.91
N ARG A 230 0.71 7.58 24.31
CA ARG A 230 0.11 8.54 23.37
C ARG A 230 0.97 9.79 23.33
N ILE A 231 1.34 10.19 22.13
CA ILE A 231 2.10 11.42 21.85
C ILE A 231 1.25 12.30 20.94
N ARG A 232 1.17 13.60 21.27
CA ARG A 232 0.61 14.61 20.37
C ARG A 232 1.78 15.45 19.89
N GLY A 233 1.96 15.53 18.58
CA GLY A 233 2.86 16.50 17.99
C GLY A 233 2.19 17.84 17.76
N ASP A 234 3.01 18.85 17.46
CA ASP A 234 2.52 20.06 16.84
C ASP A 234 1.87 19.74 15.49
N LEU A 235 0.88 20.55 15.10
CA LEU A 235 0.26 20.51 13.78
C LEU A 235 1.34 20.64 12.67
N PRO A 236 1.09 20.14 11.44
CA PRO A 236 1.99 20.33 10.30
C PRO A 236 2.04 21.81 9.84
N HIS A 237 2.66 22.67 10.66
CA HIS A 237 2.74 24.10 10.44
C HIS A 237 4.01 24.47 9.67
N PHE A 238 3.95 24.35 8.34
CA PHE A 238 5.00 24.86 7.47
C PHE A 238 4.84 26.37 7.29
N LYS A 239 5.49 27.19 8.14
CA LYS A 239 5.76 28.58 7.75
C LYS A 239 6.79 28.58 6.62
N PRO A 240 6.52 29.17 5.45
CA PRO A 240 7.61 29.53 4.55
C PRO A 240 8.47 30.57 5.29
N ARG A 241 9.74 30.24 5.59
CA ARG A 241 10.67 31.23 6.14
C ARG A 241 10.86 32.33 5.09
N SER A 242 10.40 33.53 5.41
CA SER A 242 10.60 34.72 4.59
C SER A 242 12.09 35.03 4.45
N ARG A 243 12.45 35.47 3.25
CA ARG A 243 13.82 35.75 2.78
C ARG A 243 14.69 36.51 3.80
N LYS A 244 15.92 36.03 4.00
CA LYS A 244 17.10 36.90 3.97
C LYS A 244 18.10 36.36 2.94
N CYS A 245 18.79 37.29 2.29
CA CYS A 245 19.45 37.10 1.01
C CYS A 245 20.98 37.08 1.15
N GLN A 246 21.67 36.27 0.33
CA GLN A 246 23.06 36.34 -0.17
C GLN A 246 23.41 34.94 -0.73
N ARG A 247 23.99 34.73 -1.92
CA ARG A 247 24.35 35.56 -3.08
C ARG A 247 24.39 34.62 -4.33
N GLN A 248 24.14 35.16 -5.53
CA GLN A 248 24.57 34.75 -6.91
C GLN A 248 25.21 33.34 -7.10
N GLY A 249 24.87 32.44 -8.04
CA GLY A 249 24.06 32.38 -9.29
C GLY A 249 24.59 31.17 -10.12
N PRO A 250 24.31 30.95 -11.43
CA PRO A 250 23.14 31.23 -12.26
C PRO A 250 22.30 29.95 -12.54
N HIS A 251 21.40 29.99 -13.55
CA HIS A 251 20.47 28.90 -13.92
C HIS A 251 21.15 27.58 -14.40
N GLN A 252 20.75 26.43 -13.84
CA GLN A 252 20.36 25.18 -14.53
C GLN A 252 19.96 24.08 -13.52
N ALA A 253 19.42 22.95 -14.02
CA ALA A 253 19.16 21.68 -13.30
C ALA A 253 17.95 21.55 -12.34
N VAL A 254 16.72 21.78 -12.84
CA VAL A 254 15.51 21.11 -12.26
C VAL A 254 15.43 19.68 -12.82
N ALA A 255 16.28 18.79 -12.31
CA ALA A 255 16.29 17.36 -12.67
C ALA A 255 17.01 16.44 -11.64
N GLY A 256 17.90 16.97 -10.79
CA GLY A 256 18.86 16.14 -10.05
C GLY A 256 18.52 15.74 -8.60
N GLU A 257 17.53 16.36 -7.95
CA GLU A 257 17.43 16.29 -6.47
C GLU A 257 16.37 15.32 -5.90
N ILE A 258 15.58 14.64 -6.74
CA ILE A 258 14.62 13.62 -6.27
C ILE A 258 15.32 12.26 -5.98
N GLN A 259 16.56 12.06 -6.45
CA GLN A 259 17.24 10.75 -6.51
C GLN A 259 17.91 10.25 -5.21
N ARG A 260 17.66 10.83 -4.03
CA ARG A 260 18.33 10.42 -2.76
C ARG A 260 17.40 10.21 -1.55
N ALA A 261 16.25 9.57 -1.73
CA ALA A 261 15.26 9.37 -0.66
C ALA A 261 14.78 7.90 -0.47
N CYS A 262 15.69 6.91 -0.44
CA CYS A 262 15.39 5.60 0.15
C CYS A 262 16.65 4.81 0.56
N PRO A 263 17.10 4.88 1.83
CA PRO A 263 18.08 3.94 2.37
C PRO A 263 17.40 2.58 2.61
N GLN A 264 17.62 1.61 1.72
CA GLN A 264 17.01 0.28 1.78
C GLN A 264 17.78 -0.68 2.69
N ARG A 265 17.05 -1.41 3.54
CA ARG A 265 17.61 -2.47 4.40
C ARG A 265 17.53 -3.80 3.63
N LYS A 266 18.64 -4.52 3.48
CA LYS A 266 18.67 -5.83 2.79
C LYS A 266 17.82 -6.86 3.56
N SER A 267 16.60 -7.15 3.10
CA SER A 267 15.85 -8.33 3.52
C SER A 267 16.28 -9.53 2.67
N GLY A 268 16.95 -10.51 3.29
CA GLY A 268 17.41 -11.70 2.58
C GLY A 268 16.25 -12.55 2.04
N LEU A 269 16.38 -13.02 0.79
CA LEU A 269 15.45 -13.95 0.18
C LEU A 269 15.49 -15.29 0.92
N PHE A 270 14.33 -15.77 1.38
CA PHE A 270 14.14 -17.18 1.70
C PHE A 270 13.88 -17.96 0.41
N ALA A 271 14.91 -18.58 -0.15
CA ALA A 271 14.76 -19.55 -1.22
C ALA A 271 14.21 -20.87 -0.65
N GLY A 272 13.09 -21.35 -1.18
CA GLY A 272 12.50 -22.62 -0.78
C GLY A 272 13.34 -23.82 -1.21
N ARG A 273 13.35 -24.88 -0.39
CA ARG A 273 13.75 -26.23 -0.80
C ARG A 273 12.65 -27.22 -0.46
N GLY A 274 12.35 -28.09 -1.42
CA GLY A 274 11.40 -29.20 -1.28
C GLY A 274 11.91 -30.35 -0.40
N PRO A 275 11.09 -31.40 -0.22
CA PRO A 275 11.24 -32.36 0.87
C PRO A 275 12.28 -33.46 0.61
N GLY A 276 13.00 -33.88 1.65
CA GLY A 276 13.96 -35.00 1.61
C GLY A 276 14.07 -35.68 2.98
N GLY A 277 13.82 -36.99 3.02
CA GLY A 277 13.52 -37.74 4.24
C GLY A 277 14.66 -38.03 5.23
N ARG A 278 14.22 -38.33 6.46
CA ARG A 278 14.81 -39.21 7.50
C ARG A 278 16.31 -39.03 7.85
N ARG A 279 16.55 -38.65 9.11
CA ARG A 279 17.07 -39.52 10.21
C ARG A 279 17.31 -38.69 11.49
N GLY A 280 16.89 -39.19 12.65
CA GLY A 280 17.49 -38.79 13.94
C GLY A 280 18.71 -39.67 14.24
N PRO A 281 19.26 -39.69 15.48
CA PRO A 281 18.90 -38.89 16.67
C PRO A 281 20.12 -38.19 17.31
N ARG A 282 19.91 -37.44 18.41
CA ARG A 282 20.56 -37.67 19.72
C ARG A 282 20.17 -36.59 20.75
N VAL A 283 19.92 -37.05 21.97
CA VAL A 283 19.69 -36.26 23.18
C VAL A 283 21.04 -36.04 23.88
N PRO A 284 21.28 -34.85 24.47
CA PRO A 284 22.17 -34.70 25.62
C PRO A 284 21.34 -34.52 26.90
N THR A 285 21.63 -35.34 27.90
CA THR A 285 21.02 -35.32 29.22
C THR A 285 21.53 -34.19 30.12
N GLY A 286 20.61 -33.55 30.85
CA GLY A 286 20.76 -33.34 32.29
C GLY A 286 21.41 -32.05 32.81
N VAL A 287 20.58 -31.20 33.45
CA VAL A 287 20.92 -30.47 34.70
C VAL A 287 19.67 -30.53 35.60
N GLN A 288 19.84 -30.82 36.89
CA GLN A 288 18.75 -31.00 37.87
C GLN A 288 18.58 -29.83 38.87
N THR A 289 17.41 -29.82 39.53
CA THR A 289 17.00 -29.06 40.73
C THR A 289 16.71 -27.56 40.50
N THR A 290 15.80 -26.87 41.21
CA THR A 290 14.76 -27.21 42.21
C THR A 290 13.37 -26.80 41.65
N GLY A 291 12.18 -26.98 42.25
CA GLY A 291 11.69 -27.45 43.56
C GLY A 291 10.64 -26.49 44.16
N ARG A 292 9.33 -26.76 43.96
CA ARG A 292 8.19 -26.37 44.83
C ARG A 292 6.84 -26.85 44.25
N GLN A 293 6.10 -27.65 45.01
CA GLN A 293 4.64 -27.79 44.84
C GLN A 293 3.93 -26.53 45.41
N PRO A 294 2.67 -26.24 45.02
CA PRO A 294 1.58 -26.69 45.88
C PRO A 294 0.23 -27.04 45.20
N ARG A 295 -0.50 -27.92 45.90
CA ARG A 295 -1.98 -28.01 46.05
C ARG A 295 -2.87 -28.35 44.85
N GLN A 296 -3.54 -29.49 45.01
CA GLN A 296 -4.80 -29.85 44.36
C GLN A 296 -5.94 -28.92 44.83
N GLY A 297 -6.91 -28.65 43.95
CA GLY A 297 -8.17 -27.98 44.26
C GLY A 297 -9.35 -28.77 43.69
N HIS A 298 -10.40 -28.94 44.48
CA HIS A 298 -11.61 -29.72 44.17
C HIS A 298 -12.65 -28.87 43.42
N HIS A 299 -13.25 -29.43 42.36
CA HIS A 299 -14.66 -29.27 41.87
C HIS A 299 -15.28 -27.85 41.66
N PRO A 300 -16.48 -27.74 41.05
CA PRO A 300 -17.24 -28.67 40.19
C PRO A 300 -17.55 -28.10 38.78
N ALA A 301 -18.28 -28.86 37.96
CA ALA A 301 -18.87 -28.40 36.69
C ALA A 301 -20.28 -27.81 36.88
N PRO A 302 -20.80 -27.02 35.91
CA PRO A 302 -22.22 -26.72 35.80
C PRO A 302 -22.87 -27.31 34.53
N ASP A 303 -23.92 -28.10 34.77
CA ASP A 303 -25.17 -28.28 34.03
C ASP A 303 -25.27 -27.93 32.53
N GLY A 304 -25.47 -28.97 31.72
CA GLY A 304 -26.06 -28.87 30.40
C GLY A 304 -27.59 -29.02 30.45
N HIS A 305 -28.33 -27.91 30.36
CA HIS A 305 -29.78 -27.94 30.18
C HIS A 305 -30.15 -28.28 28.73
N ARG A 306 -31.06 -29.24 28.56
CA ARG A 306 -31.60 -29.67 27.27
C ARG A 306 -32.56 -28.61 26.68
N GLY A 307 -32.35 -28.24 25.42
CA GLY A 307 -33.47 -28.08 24.49
C GLY A 307 -33.90 -29.46 23.97
N GLY A 308 -35.05 -29.62 23.34
CA GLY A 308 -36.09 -28.65 23.00
C GLY A 308 -37.24 -29.42 22.37
N ASP A 309 -38.45 -28.87 22.48
CA ASP A 309 -39.68 -29.55 22.08
C ASP A 309 -39.79 -29.70 20.54
N GLN A 310 -40.44 -30.77 20.09
CA GLN A 310 -40.88 -30.95 18.70
C GLN A 310 -42.24 -31.65 18.71
N SER A 311 -43.31 -30.89 18.52
CA SER A 311 -44.55 -31.35 17.85
C SER A 311 -45.51 -30.17 17.61
N LEU A 312 -45.99 -30.09 16.36
CA LEU A 312 -47.16 -29.34 15.86
C LEU A 312 -47.06 -27.80 15.87
#